data_AF-A0A842USC7-F1
#
_entry.id   AF-A0A842USC7-F1
#
_cell.length_a   1.000
_cell.length_b   1.000
_cell.length_c   1.000
_cell.angle_alpha   90.00
_cell.angle_beta   90.00
_cell.angle_gamma   90.00
#
_symmetry.space_group_name_H-M   'P 1'
#
loop_
_entity.id
_entity.type
_entity.pdbx_description
1 polymer ?
#
loop_
_entity_poly.entity_id
_entity_poly.type
_entity_poly.pdbx_seq_one_letter_code
_entity_poly.pdbx_strand_id
1 'polypeptide(L)'
;MQKYCKIILIILIPILAYLMSFGILVYDSDYYTTLTQKYSKIDAADMNKDMVEYFKTGVTASSFLGFSEKEQVHLQDVKCVIHYLLGFLMIFLVLFLFLLRFAEDKKKIFFYGGIITIIMPVLFFLPFETLFTQMHNMFFAPGSWIFAADALLVNLYPAEFFYAFAKGIVLRGFCLGLVITLLSRK
;
A
#
# COMPACT_ATOMS: atom_id res chain seq x y z
N MET A 1 8.69 26.53 17.82
CA MET A 1 9.31 25.45 17.01
C MET A 1 8.91 24.06 17.51
N GLN A 2 9.07 23.76 18.80
CA GLN A 2 8.72 22.47 19.42
C GLN A 2 7.27 22.02 19.22
N LYS A 3 6.27 22.93 19.39
CA LYS A 3 4.85 22.63 19.15
C LYS A 3 4.59 22.10 17.74
N TYR A 4 5.16 22.74 16.72
CA TYR A 4 5.00 22.33 15.33
C TYR A 4 5.71 21.00 15.03
N CYS A 5 6.92 20.80 15.56
CA CYS A 5 7.65 19.54 15.47
C CYS A 5 6.81 18.37 16.02
N LYS A 6 6.20 18.55 17.19
CA LYS A 6 5.31 17.56 17.82
C LYS A 6 4.10 17.22 16.94
N ILE A 7 3.43 18.22 16.37
CA ILE A 7 2.27 18.01 15.49
C ILE A 7 2.68 17.25 14.22
N ILE A 8 3.80 17.65 13.59
CA ILE A 8 4.32 16.98 12.40
C ILE A 8 4.65 15.51 12.70
N LEU A 9 5.32 15.22 13.81
CA LEU A 9 5.64 13.84 14.21
C LEU A 9 4.38 13.00 14.46
N ILE A 10 3.35 13.57 15.08
CA ILE A 10 2.06 12.89 15.29
C ILE A 10 1.40 12.55 13.95
N ILE A 11 1.46 13.45 12.97
CA ILE A 11 0.91 13.23 11.61
C ILE A 11 1.73 12.20 10.81
N LEU A 12 3.05 12.17 10.97
CA LEU A 12 3.91 11.23 10.25
C LEU A 12 3.70 9.77 10.68
N ILE A 13 3.30 9.51 11.93
CA ILE A 13 3.10 8.14 12.44
C ILE A 13 2.06 7.33 11.63
N PRO A 14 0.82 7.79 11.40
CA PRO A 14 -0.14 7.04 10.59
C PRO A 14 0.33 6.86 9.13
N ILE A 15 0.97 7.88 8.54
CA ILE A 15 1.51 7.81 7.18
C ILE A 15 2.57 6.69 7.10
N LEU A 16 3.53 6.69 8.02
CA LEU A 16 4.56 5.65 8.11
C LEU A 16 3.97 4.27 8.39
N ALA A 17 3.00 4.17 9.28
CA ALA A 17 2.36 2.90 9.61
C ALA A 17 1.66 2.28 8.38
N TYR A 18 0.91 3.07 7.62
CA TYR A 18 0.21 2.55 6.43
C TYR A 18 1.13 2.31 5.23
N LEU A 19 2.13 3.16 5.01
CA LEU A 19 3.14 2.91 3.97
C LEU A 19 4.00 1.68 4.30
N MET A 20 4.37 1.47 5.57
CA MET A 20 5.05 0.26 6.02
C MET A 20 4.14 -0.98 5.93
N SER A 21 2.84 -0.80 6.19
CA SER A 21 1.84 -1.85 6.01
C SER A 21 1.80 -2.32 4.55
N PHE A 22 1.63 -1.38 3.63
CA PHE A 22 1.66 -1.60 2.19
C PHE A 22 2.98 -2.21 1.72
N GLY A 23 4.13 -1.63 2.11
CA GLY A 23 5.44 -2.04 1.61
C GLY A 23 5.84 -3.47 1.98
N ILE A 24 5.24 -4.02 3.03
CA ILE A 24 5.46 -5.43 3.40
C ILE A 24 4.52 -6.34 2.60
N LEU A 25 3.26 -5.97 2.41
CA LEU A 25 2.29 -6.79 1.67
C LEU A 25 2.54 -6.80 0.16
N VAL A 26 3.03 -5.70 -0.43
CA VAL A 26 3.23 -5.57 -1.90
C VAL A 26 4.25 -6.55 -2.47
N TYR A 27 5.09 -7.13 -1.62
CA TYR A 27 6.12 -8.09 -1.98
C TYR A 27 5.95 -9.46 -1.30
N ASP A 28 4.84 -9.67 -0.60
CA ASP A 28 4.52 -10.89 0.11
C ASP A 28 3.89 -11.91 -0.86
N SER A 29 4.69 -12.88 -1.31
CA SER A 29 4.25 -13.88 -2.27
C SER A 29 3.14 -14.78 -1.72
N ASP A 30 3.16 -15.07 -0.42
CA ASP A 30 2.19 -15.95 0.22
C ASP A 30 0.84 -15.24 0.35
N TYR A 31 0.87 -13.94 0.66
CA TYR A 31 -0.31 -13.10 0.67
C TYR A 31 -0.95 -12.98 -0.72
N TYR A 32 -0.14 -12.71 -1.75
CA TYR A 32 -0.59 -12.70 -3.14
C TYR A 32 -1.19 -14.04 -3.55
N THR A 33 -0.55 -15.16 -3.19
CA THR A 33 -1.04 -16.51 -3.48
C THR A 33 -2.38 -16.77 -2.80
N THR A 34 -2.51 -16.39 -1.52
CA THR A 34 -3.76 -16.53 -0.75
C THR A 34 -4.91 -15.77 -1.41
N LEU A 35 -4.65 -14.54 -1.87
CA LEU A 35 -5.67 -13.73 -2.52
C LEU A 35 -6.00 -14.20 -3.94
N THR A 36 -5.00 -14.60 -4.74
CA THR A 36 -5.24 -15.09 -6.10
C THR A 36 -5.95 -16.44 -6.09
N GLN A 37 -5.62 -17.37 -5.19
CA GLN A 37 -6.38 -18.61 -5.02
C GLN A 37 -7.85 -18.37 -4.69
N LYS A 38 -8.16 -17.27 -4.00
CA LYS A 38 -9.53 -16.96 -3.58
C LYS A 38 -10.32 -16.16 -4.61
N TYR A 39 -9.67 -15.24 -5.32
CA TYR A 39 -10.37 -14.25 -6.13
C TYR A 39 -10.02 -14.28 -7.62
N SER A 40 -8.86 -14.83 -8.02
CA SER A 40 -8.51 -14.95 -9.44
C SER A 40 -9.54 -15.78 -10.19
N LYS A 41 -9.84 -15.37 -11.42
CA LYS A 41 -10.75 -16.07 -12.34
C LYS A 41 -10.02 -17.07 -13.24
N ILE A 42 -8.70 -17.08 -13.19
CA ILE A 42 -7.80 -17.96 -13.95
C ILE A 42 -6.86 -18.71 -13.00
N ASP A 43 -6.20 -19.76 -13.50
CA ASP A 43 -5.07 -20.35 -12.80
C ASP A 43 -3.92 -19.33 -12.73
N ALA A 44 -3.68 -18.85 -11.52
CA ALA A 44 -2.81 -17.73 -11.25
C ALA A 44 -1.45 -18.16 -10.68
N ALA A 45 -1.21 -19.45 -10.38
CA ALA A 45 -0.08 -19.84 -9.53
C ALA A 45 1.27 -19.34 -10.07
N ASP A 46 1.58 -19.67 -11.33
CA ASP A 46 2.84 -19.28 -11.97
C ASP A 46 2.87 -17.78 -12.30
N MET A 47 1.78 -17.26 -12.87
CA MET A 47 1.67 -15.84 -13.22
C MET A 47 1.80 -14.92 -12.01
N ASN A 48 1.19 -15.27 -10.89
CA ASN A 48 1.24 -14.50 -9.65
C ASN A 48 2.67 -14.42 -9.11
N LYS A 49 3.39 -15.55 -9.10
CA LYS A 49 4.78 -15.60 -8.67
C LYS A 49 5.65 -14.70 -9.56
N ASP A 50 5.50 -14.82 -10.86
CA ASP A 50 6.21 -14.01 -11.84
C ASP A 50 5.91 -12.52 -11.69
N MET A 51 4.65 -12.14 -11.43
CA MET A 51 4.27 -10.74 -11.22
C MET A 51 4.88 -10.16 -9.95
N VAL A 52 4.85 -10.90 -8.84
CA VAL A 52 5.51 -10.46 -7.59
C VAL A 52 7.02 -10.31 -7.80
N GLU A 53 7.64 -11.22 -8.56
CA GLU A 53 9.06 -11.12 -8.91
C GLU A 53 9.33 -9.91 -9.82
N TYR A 54 8.51 -9.67 -10.84
CA TYR A 54 8.60 -8.51 -11.70
C TYR A 54 8.53 -7.19 -10.92
N PHE A 55 7.62 -7.06 -9.96
CA PHE A 55 7.54 -5.86 -9.14
C PHE A 55 8.79 -5.66 -8.27
N LYS A 56 9.43 -6.74 -7.81
CA LYS A 56 10.67 -6.71 -7.01
C LYS A 56 11.91 -6.37 -7.83
N THR A 57 12.09 -7.02 -8.98
CA THR A 57 13.37 -7.03 -9.73
C THR A 57 13.28 -6.25 -11.03
N GLY A 58 12.10 -6.16 -11.62
CA GLY A 58 11.89 -5.64 -12.97
C GLY A 58 12.20 -6.60 -14.09
N VAL A 59 12.60 -7.82 -13.80
CA VAL A 59 12.83 -8.84 -14.81
C VAL A 59 11.48 -9.31 -15.33
N THR A 60 11.26 -9.19 -16.64
CA THR A 60 10.04 -9.68 -17.30
C THR A 60 10.13 -11.19 -17.47
N ALA A 61 9.17 -11.91 -16.90
CA ALA A 61 9.03 -13.36 -17.06
C ALA A 61 8.20 -13.72 -18.30
N SER A 62 8.08 -15.01 -18.62
CA SER A 62 7.27 -15.51 -19.74
C SER A 62 5.79 -15.13 -19.61
N SER A 63 5.24 -15.12 -18.40
CA SER A 63 3.87 -14.64 -18.13
C SER A 63 3.66 -13.18 -18.54
N PHE A 64 4.71 -12.35 -18.55
CA PHE A 64 4.62 -10.96 -19.00
C PHE A 64 4.23 -10.87 -20.49
N LEU A 65 4.63 -11.86 -21.29
CA LEU A 65 4.27 -11.98 -22.71
C LEU A 65 2.80 -12.33 -22.93
N GLY A 66 2.11 -12.87 -21.93
CA GLY A 66 0.68 -13.19 -22.00
C GLY A 66 -0.23 -11.95 -21.92
N PHE A 67 0.28 -10.85 -21.36
CA PHE A 67 -0.44 -9.58 -21.29
C PHE A 67 -0.39 -8.85 -22.63
N SER A 68 -1.47 -8.16 -22.97
CA SER A 68 -1.47 -7.20 -24.09
C SER A 68 -0.49 -6.05 -23.85
N GLU A 69 -0.08 -5.37 -24.92
CA GLU A 69 0.80 -4.20 -24.82
C GLU A 69 0.26 -3.14 -23.83
N LYS A 70 -1.05 -2.90 -23.85
CA LYS A 70 -1.70 -1.96 -22.94
C LYS A 70 -1.57 -2.40 -21.48
N GLU A 71 -1.79 -3.67 -21.18
CA GLU A 71 -1.66 -4.23 -19.84
C GLU A 71 -0.20 -4.19 -19.36
N GLN A 72 0.76 -4.48 -20.24
CA GLN A 72 2.19 -4.39 -19.94
C GLN A 72 2.61 -2.96 -19.57
N VAL A 73 2.15 -1.96 -20.33
CA VAL A 73 2.40 -0.55 -20.03
C VAL A 73 1.80 -0.17 -18.67
N HIS A 74 0.57 -0.60 -18.39
CA HIS A 74 -0.04 -0.31 -17.09
C HIS A 74 0.68 -1.01 -15.92
N LEU A 75 1.16 -2.25 -16.10
CA LEU A 75 1.97 -2.94 -15.09
C LEU A 75 3.30 -2.22 -14.82
N GLN A 76 3.91 -1.61 -15.85
CA GLN A 76 5.09 -0.75 -15.69
C GLN A 76 4.74 0.50 -14.88
N ASP A 77 3.62 1.16 -15.18
CA ASP A 77 3.15 2.33 -14.41
C ASP A 77 2.91 1.96 -12.95
N VAL A 78 2.22 0.84 -12.69
CA VAL A 78 1.96 0.32 -11.33
C VAL A 78 3.27 0.07 -10.60
N LYS A 79 4.26 -0.53 -11.27
CA LYS A 79 5.59 -0.74 -10.70
C LYS A 79 6.23 0.60 -10.32
N CYS A 80 6.16 1.63 -11.17
CA CYS A 80 6.68 2.96 -10.85
C CYS A 80 5.99 3.56 -9.61
N VAL A 81 4.66 3.44 -9.51
CA VAL A 81 3.89 3.90 -8.34
C VAL A 81 4.33 3.18 -7.06
N ILE A 82 4.51 1.85 -7.10
CA ILE A 82 5.04 1.08 -5.96
C ILE A 82 6.39 1.64 -5.52
N HIS A 83 7.31 1.89 -6.46
CA HIS A 83 8.63 2.46 -6.14
C HIS A 83 8.54 3.87 -5.55
N TYR A 84 7.65 4.73 -6.06
CA TYR A 84 7.43 6.06 -5.49
C TYR A 84 6.90 5.98 -4.06
N LEU A 85 5.92 5.12 -3.79
CA LEU A 85 5.37 4.94 -2.43
C LEU A 85 6.43 4.42 -1.43
N LEU A 86 7.28 3.49 -1.86
CA LEU A 86 8.41 3.01 -1.05
C LEU A 86 9.49 4.08 -0.87
N GLY A 87 9.75 4.91 -1.90
CA GLY A 87 10.62 6.08 -1.79
C GLY A 87 10.09 7.09 -0.77
N PHE A 88 8.79 7.40 -0.81
CA PHE A 88 8.15 8.27 0.17
C PHE A 88 8.20 7.71 1.58
N LEU A 89 8.04 6.39 1.75
CA LEU A 89 8.24 5.73 3.04
C LEU A 89 9.62 6.04 3.61
N MET A 90 10.68 5.89 2.80
CA MET A 90 12.05 6.17 3.23
C MET A 90 12.27 7.65 3.55
N ILE A 91 11.76 8.55 2.72
CA ILE A 91 11.86 10.01 2.94
C ILE A 91 11.17 10.40 4.25
N PHE A 92 9.93 9.95 4.46
CA PHE A 92 9.19 10.24 5.69
C PHE A 92 9.82 9.58 6.92
N LEU A 93 10.44 8.41 6.77
CA LEU A 93 11.13 7.75 7.87
C LEU A 93 12.37 8.56 8.29
N VAL A 94 13.18 9.00 7.33
CA VAL A 94 14.34 9.86 7.59
C VAL A 94 13.91 11.17 8.24
N LEU A 95 12.86 11.82 7.70
CA LEU A 95 12.30 13.04 8.27
C LEU A 95 11.80 12.82 9.70
N PHE A 96 11.07 11.73 9.95
CA PHE A 96 10.57 11.37 11.27
C PHE A 96 11.71 11.18 12.26
N LEU A 97 12.73 10.38 11.91
CA LEU A 97 13.89 10.13 12.78
C LEU A 97 14.69 11.41 13.04
N PHE A 98 14.84 12.28 12.05
CA PHE A 98 15.50 13.58 12.20
C PHE A 98 14.74 14.47 13.18
N LEU A 99 13.44 14.66 12.98
CA LEU A 99 12.59 15.50 13.84
C LEU A 99 12.48 14.93 15.26
N LEU A 100 12.49 13.60 15.41
CA LEU A 100 12.42 12.92 16.71
C LEU A 100 13.62 13.23 17.62
N ARG A 101 14.78 13.62 17.06
CA ARG A 101 15.95 14.07 17.85
C ARG A 101 15.65 15.34 18.64
N PHE A 102 14.77 16.20 18.13
CA PHE A 102 14.41 17.49 18.72
C PHE A 102 13.09 17.44 19.49
N ALA A 103 12.48 16.26 19.60
CA ALA A 103 11.17 16.10 20.20
C ALA A 103 11.25 15.89 21.72
N GLU A 104 10.55 16.76 22.44
CA GLU A 104 10.16 16.54 23.83
C GLU A 104 8.88 15.68 23.89
N ASP A 105 8.59 15.06 25.04
CA ASP A 105 7.36 14.29 25.27
C ASP A 105 7.11 13.17 24.22
N LYS A 106 8.16 12.41 23.85
CA LYS A 106 8.06 11.30 22.86
C LYS A 106 6.92 10.34 23.15
N LYS A 107 6.65 10.01 24.42
CA LYS A 107 5.51 9.17 24.81
C LYS A 107 4.17 9.72 24.31
N LYS A 108 3.91 11.02 24.46
CA LYS A 108 2.67 11.65 23.96
C LYS A 108 2.61 11.62 22.43
N ILE A 109 3.75 11.84 21.75
CA ILE A 109 3.83 11.78 20.28
C ILE A 109 3.40 10.41 19.78
N PHE A 110 4.01 9.35 20.30
CA PHE A 110 3.67 7.97 19.93
C PHE A 110 2.24 7.61 20.34
N PHE A 111 1.78 8.02 21.51
CA PHE A 111 0.42 7.76 21.96
C PHE A 111 -0.63 8.35 21.02
N TYR A 112 -0.57 9.67 20.77
CA TYR A 112 -1.52 10.33 19.89
C TYR A 112 -1.38 9.89 18.43
N GLY A 113 -0.15 9.68 17.95
CA GLY A 113 0.09 9.14 16.61
C GLY A 113 -0.54 7.75 16.43
N GLY A 114 -0.35 6.85 17.39
CA GLY A 114 -0.97 5.51 17.36
C GLY A 114 -2.50 5.57 17.41
N ILE A 115 -3.08 6.46 18.24
CA ILE A 115 -4.54 6.67 18.27
C ILE A 115 -5.05 7.16 16.91
N ILE A 116 -4.36 8.12 16.28
CA ILE A 116 -4.74 8.62 14.95
C ILE A 116 -4.67 7.49 13.90
N THR A 117 -3.63 6.66 13.93
CA THR A 117 -3.53 5.47 13.07
C THR A 117 -4.75 4.56 13.24
N ILE A 118 -5.19 4.30 14.47
CA ILE A 118 -6.33 3.42 14.75
C ILE A 118 -7.65 3.98 14.20
N ILE A 119 -7.90 5.28 14.36
CA ILE A 119 -9.20 5.89 13.99
C ILE A 119 -9.29 6.27 12.51
N MET A 120 -8.15 6.49 11.83
CA MET A 120 -8.12 7.00 10.45
C MET A 120 -9.00 6.20 9.48
N PRO A 121 -8.99 4.85 9.45
CA PRO A 121 -9.84 4.09 8.52
C PRO A 121 -11.34 4.30 8.76
N VAL A 122 -11.75 4.58 10.00
CA VAL A 122 -13.16 4.82 10.36
C VAL A 122 -13.59 6.22 9.90
N LEU A 123 -12.68 7.20 9.93
CA LEU A 123 -12.95 8.58 9.52
C LEU A 123 -13.10 8.73 7.99
N PHE A 124 -12.49 7.83 7.21
CA PHE A 124 -12.52 7.85 5.75
C PHE A 124 -13.34 6.67 5.20
N PHE A 125 -14.60 6.57 5.61
CA PHE A 125 -15.52 5.56 5.05
C PHE A 125 -15.99 5.98 3.65
N LEU A 126 -15.18 5.64 2.65
CA LEU A 126 -15.49 5.83 1.24
C LEU A 126 -15.77 4.47 0.59
N PRO A 127 -16.71 4.38 -0.37
CA PRO A 127 -16.91 3.17 -1.16
C PRO A 127 -15.60 2.76 -1.84
N PHE A 128 -15.30 1.45 -1.84
CA PHE A 128 -14.08 0.94 -2.44
C PHE A 128 -13.91 1.38 -3.89
N GLU A 129 -14.97 1.32 -4.70
CA GLU A 129 -14.96 1.75 -6.10
C GLU A 129 -14.54 3.22 -6.27
N THR A 130 -15.01 4.09 -5.37
CA THR A 130 -14.64 5.50 -5.37
C THR A 130 -13.16 5.67 -5.05
N LEU A 131 -12.66 4.99 -4.02
CA LEU A 131 -11.24 5.02 -3.66
C LEU A 131 -10.36 4.46 -4.78
N PHE A 132 -10.76 3.33 -5.36
CA PHE A 132 -10.06 2.68 -6.46
C PHE A 132 -9.95 3.62 -7.66
N THR A 133 -11.07 4.23 -8.07
CA THR A 133 -11.09 5.16 -9.21
C THR A 133 -10.28 6.43 -8.94
N GLN A 134 -10.41 7.03 -7.74
CA GLN A 134 -9.66 8.25 -7.41
C GLN A 134 -8.16 8.00 -7.33
N MET A 135 -7.75 6.87 -6.78
CA MET A 135 -6.35 6.45 -6.78
C MET A 135 -5.84 6.33 -8.22
N HIS A 136 -6.59 5.63 -9.09
CA HIS A 136 -6.15 5.48 -10.47
C HIS A 136 -6.06 6.82 -11.22
N ASN A 137 -7.03 7.72 -11.03
CA ASN A 137 -6.99 9.05 -11.64
C ASN A 137 -5.87 9.95 -11.11
N MET A 138 -5.36 9.68 -9.91
CA MET A 138 -4.23 10.43 -9.33
C MET A 138 -2.89 9.99 -9.93
N PHE A 139 -2.74 8.69 -10.22
CA PHE A 139 -1.45 8.11 -10.61
C PHE A 139 -1.32 7.73 -12.09
N PHE A 140 -2.43 7.57 -12.80
CA PHE A 140 -2.43 7.07 -14.18
C PHE A 140 -3.14 8.02 -15.13
N ALA A 141 -2.74 7.97 -16.40
CA ALA A 141 -3.39 8.72 -17.45
C ALA A 141 -4.87 8.28 -17.64
N PRO A 142 -5.78 9.19 -18.02
CA PRO A 142 -7.17 8.83 -18.25
C PRO A 142 -7.32 7.66 -19.25
N GLY A 143 -8.01 6.60 -18.82
CA GLY A 143 -8.30 5.42 -19.65
C GLY A 143 -7.15 4.41 -19.79
N SER A 144 -5.94 4.68 -19.28
CA SER A 144 -4.81 3.73 -19.37
C SER A 144 -5.01 2.49 -18.50
N TRP A 145 -5.78 2.60 -17.42
CA TRP A 145 -6.07 1.56 -16.44
C TRP A 145 -7.44 0.87 -16.63
N ILE A 146 -8.20 1.26 -17.67
CA ILE A 146 -9.50 0.65 -17.97
C ILE A 146 -9.31 -0.47 -19.00
N PHE A 147 -9.74 -1.68 -18.65
CA PHE A 147 -9.58 -2.87 -19.48
C PHE A 147 -10.92 -3.53 -19.80
N ALA A 148 -10.93 -4.32 -20.87
CA ALA A 148 -12.06 -5.18 -21.20
C ALA A 148 -12.22 -6.29 -20.14
N ALA A 149 -13.44 -6.82 -20.00
CA ALA A 149 -13.74 -7.82 -18.96
C ALA A 149 -13.00 -9.16 -19.16
N ASP A 150 -12.57 -9.45 -20.39
CA ASP A 150 -11.79 -10.62 -20.80
C ASP A 150 -10.27 -10.37 -20.75
N ALA A 151 -9.82 -9.16 -20.41
CA ALA A 151 -8.40 -8.86 -20.28
C ALA A 151 -7.76 -9.72 -19.19
N LEU A 152 -6.53 -10.18 -19.44
CA LEU A 152 -5.84 -11.13 -18.57
C LEU A 152 -5.61 -10.55 -17.18
N LEU A 153 -5.23 -9.27 -17.11
CA LEU A 153 -4.93 -8.54 -15.89
C LEU A 153 -6.12 -8.46 -14.93
N VAL A 154 -7.32 -8.15 -15.43
CA VAL A 154 -8.51 -8.04 -14.57
C VAL A 154 -9.09 -9.39 -14.17
N ASN A 155 -8.74 -10.46 -14.90
CA ASN A 155 -9.07 -11.82 -14.52
C ASN A 155 -8.06 -12.40 -13.52
N LEU A 156 -6.78 -12.00 -13.59
CA LEU A 156 -5.74 -12.35 -12.63
C LEU A 156 -5.91 -11.58 -11.30
N TYR A 157 -6.15 -10.27 -11.37
CA TYR A 157 -6.35 -9.38 -10.22
C TYR A 157 -7.69 -8.64 -10.34
N PRO A 158 -8.82 -9.30 -10.04
CA PRO A 158 -10.12 -8.64 -10.07
C PRO A 158 -10.31 -7.65 -8.91
N ALA A 159 -11.37 -6.85 -8.92
CA ALA A 159 -11.63 -5.81 -7.91
C ALA A 159 -11.63 -6.36 -6.48
N GLU A 160 -12.14 -7.59 -6.27
CA GLU A 160 -12.19 -8.27 -4.98
C GLU A 160 -10.80 -8.58 -4.43
N PHE A 161 -9.83 -8.87 -5.29
CA PHE A 161 -8.42 -9.02 -4.92
C PHE A 161 -7.92 -7.71 -4.31
N PHE A 162 -8.12 -6.58 -4.99
CA PHE A 162 -7.65 -5.28 -4.52
C PHE A 162 -8.38 -4.80 -3.26
N TYR A 163 -9.69 -5.09 -3.14
CA TYR A 163 -10.44 -4.82 -1.92
C TYR A 163 -9.88 -5.62 -0.73
N ALA A 164 -9.59 -6.90 -0.92
CA ALA A 164 -8.96 -7.73 0.10
C ALA A 164 -7.55 -7.24 0.43
N PHE A 165 -6.77 -6.85 -0.57
CA PHE A 165 -5.45 -6.26 -0.41
C PHE A 165 -5.48 -5.00 0.45
N ALA A 166 -6.37 -4.05 0.12
CA ALA A 166 -6.58 -2.81 0.88
C ALA A 166 -7.00 -3.09 2.33
N LYS A 167 -7.89 -4.07 2.57
CA LYS A 167 -8.24 -4.50 3.93
C LYS A 167 -7.03 -5.03 4.71
N GLY A 168 -6.15 -5.80 4.06
CA GLY A 168 -4.91 -6.26 4.68
C GLY A 168 -4.02 -5.11 5.14
N ILE A 169 -3.85 -4.09 4.28
CA ILE A 169 -3.11 -2.86 4.62
C ILE A 169 -3.72 -2.19 5.86
N VAL A 170 -5.05 -2.02 5.86
CA VAL A 170 -5.79 -1.38 6.96
C VAL A 170 -5.64 -2.14 8.26
N LEU A 171 -5.86 -3.47 8.24
CA LEU A 171 -5.80 -4.32 9.43
C LEU A 171 -4.40 -4.31 10.04
N ARG A 172 -3.37 -4.44 9.22
CA ARG A 172 -1.99 -4.43 9.68
C ARG A 172 -1.56 -3.05 10.20
N GLY A 173 -1.99 -1.97 9.54
CA GLY A 173 -1.80 -0.61 10.03
C GLY A 173 -2.51 -0.36 11.38
N PHE A 174 -3.73 -0.87 11.54
CA PHE A 174 -4.47 -0.84 12.80
C PHE A 174 -3.73 -1.58 13.92
N CYS A 175 -3.23 -2.80 13.66
CA CYS A 175 -2.42 -3.56 14.61
C CYS A 175 -1.14 -2.80 15.01
N LEU A 176 -0.45 -2.17 14.05
CA LEU A 176 0.72 -1.32 14.33
C LEU A 176 0.33 -0.14 15.21
N GLY A 177 -0.78 0.54 14.92
CA GLY A 177 -1.32 1.61 15.76
C GLY A 177 -1.56 1.18 17.20
N LEU A 178 -2.20 0.01 17.40
CA LEU A 178 -2.39 -0.59 18.74
C LEU A 178 -1.07 -0.82 19.47
N VAL A 179 -0.10 -1.45 18.80
CA VAL A 179 1.22 -1.71 19.39
C VAL A 179 1.91 -0.41 19.79
N ILE A 180 1.93 0.59 18.90
CA ILE A 180 2.52 1.91 19.17
C ILE A 180 1.85 2.56 20.39
N THR A 181 0.51 2.59 20.43
CA THR A 181 -0.23 3.17 21.55
C THR A 181 0.04 2.43 22.85
N LEU A 182 0.04 1.09 22.86
CA LEU A 182 0.28 0.30 24.08
C LEU A 182 1.70 0.46 24.62
N LEU A 183 2.72 0.48 23.74
CA LEU A 183 4.11 0.68 24.13
C LEU A 183 4.36 2.09 24.66
N SER A 184 3.64 3.10 24.15
CA SER A 184 3.77 4.49 24.60
C SER A 184 3.22 4.78 26.00
N ARG A 185 2.40 3.87 26.55
CA ARG A 185 1.82 3.98 27.91
C ARG A 185 2.79 3.54 29.01
N LYS A 186 3.79 2.72 28.68
CA LYS A 186 4.87 2.30 29.59
C LYS A 186 5.92 3.40 29.69
#